data_AF-Q8GBW0-F1
#
_entry.id   AF-Q8GBW0-F1
#
_cell.length_a   1.000
_cell.length_b   1.000
_cell.length_c   1.000
_cell.angle_alpha   90.00
_cell.angle_beta   90.00
_cell.angle_gamma   90.00
#
_symmetry.space_group_name_H-M   'P 1'
#
loop_
_entity.id
_entity.type
_entity.pdbx_description
1 polymer ?
#
loop_
_entity_poly.entity_id
_entity_poly.type
_entity_poly.pdbx_seq_one_letter_code
_entity_poly.pdbx_strand_id
1 'polypeptide(L)'
;KSVLLAAHLRVLSLLNNQTDVLTGLVSNGRLEETDGERVLGLFLNTLPLRLQLTGGTWLDLVRQVFATERDSLAWRRYPLAELQKRLGGQPLFDTAFNF
;
A
#
# COMPACT_ATOMS: atom_id res chain seq x y z
N LYS A 1 -3.78 -2.74 -10.86
CA LYS A 1 -3.10 -3.45 -9.74
C LYS A 1 -4.03 -3.87 -8.60
N SER A 2 -5.14 -3.18 -8.33
CA SER A 2 -5.98 -3.43 -7.15
C SER A 2 -6.59 -4.85 -7.06
N VAL A 3 -6.83 -5.53 -8.19
CA VAL A 3 -7.24 -6.96 -8.20
C VAL A 3 -6.16 -7.87 -7.61
N LEU A 4 -4.90 -7.67 -8.00
CA LEU A 4 -3.77 -8.48 -7.52
C LEU A 4 -3.43 -8.14 -6.07
N LEU A 5 -3.53 -6.86 -5.68
CA LEU A 5 -3.39 -6.43 -4.30
C LEU A 5 -4.50 -7.02 -3.41
N ALA A 6 -5.74 -7.12 -3.91
CA ALA A 6 -6.83 -7.80 -3.21
C ALA A 6 -6.55 -9.29 -3.00
N ALA A 7 -6.03 -9.99 -4.02
CA ALA A 7 -5.60 -11.38 -3.89
C ALA A 7 -4.48 -11.53 -2.85
N HIS A 8 -3.47 -10.65 -2.87
CA HIS A 8 -2.39 -10.61 -1.88
C HIS A 8 -2.92 -10.45 -0.45
N LEU A 9 -3.75 -9.44 -0.20
CA LEU A 9 -4.34 -9.21 1.13
C LEU A 9 -5.21 -10.39 1.58
N ARG A 10 -5.96 -11.01 0.66
CA ARG A 10 -6.76 -12.19 0.98
C ARG A 10 -5.89 -13.40 1.35
N VAL A 11 -4.78 -13.62 0.64
CA VAL A 11 -3.83 -14.70 0.96
C VAL A 11 -3.21 -14.46 2.34
N LEU A 12 -2.73 -13.26 2.64
CA LEU A 12 -2.18 -12.92 3.95
C LEU A 12 -3.20 -13.11 5.08
N SER A 13 -4.45 -12.71 4.86
CA SER A 13 -5.54 -12.93 5.80
C SER A 13 -5.76 -14.41 6.09
N LEU A 14 -5.78 -15.26 5.05
CA LEU A 14 -5.99 -16.70 5.18
C LEU A 14 -4.81 -17.40 5.88
N LEU A 15 -3.57 -17.06 5.53
CA LEU A 15 -2.37 -17.68 6.11
C LEU A 15 -2.22 -17.36 7.60
N ASN A 16 -2.64 -16.16 8.02
CA ASN A 16 -2.49 -15.70 9.40
C ASN A 16 -3.77 -15.88 10.24
N ASN A 17 -4.88 -16.32 9.63
CA ASN A 17 -6.21 -16.37 10.25
C ASN A 17 -6.61 -15.03 10.91
N GLN A 18 -6.32 -13.92 10.23
CA GLN A 18 -6.63 -12.56 10.69
C GLN A 18 -7.36 -11.78 9.61
N THR A 19 -8.28 -10.91 10.02
CA THR A 19 -9.08 -10.06 9.12
C THR A 19 -8.51 -8.65 9.00
N ASP A 20 -7.65 -8.23 9.92
CA ASP A 20 -6.93 -6.96 9.85
C ASP A 20 -5.53 -7.21 9.30
N VAL A 21 -5.26 -6.73 8.08
CA VAL A 21 -4.02 -7.04 7.36
C VAL A 21 -3.26 -5.75 7.10
N LEU A 22 -1.97 -5.75 7.45
CA LEU A 22 -1.02 -4.70 7.13
C LEU A 22 0.05 -5.23 6.16
N THR A 23 0.28 -4.51 5.06
CA THR A 23 1.34 -4.80 4.09
C THR A 23 1.93 -3.50 3.56
N GLY A 24 3.15 -3.54 3.04
CA GLY A 24 3.73 -2.44 2.29
C GLY A 24 3.14 -2.37 0.88
N LEU A 25 2.79 -1.19 0.39
CA LEU A 25 2.44 -0.94 -1.00
C LEU A 25 3.49 -0.04 -1.63
N VAL A 26 4.18 -0.53 -2.65
CA VAL A 26 5.12 0.28 -3.43
C VAL A 26 4.33 1.27 -4.29
N SER A 27 4.67 2.54 -4.18
CA SER A 27 4.09 3.64 -4.95
C SER A 27 5.21 4.48 -5.56
N ASN A 28 4.95 5.03 -6.75
CA ASN A 28 5.75 6.14 -7.25
C ASN A 28 5.24 7.46 -6.63
N GLY A 29 6.14 8.42 -6.47
CA GLY A 29 5.88 9.78 -6.01
C GLY A 29 6.20 10.83 -7.07
N ARG A 30 6.27 10.42 -8.34
CA ARG A 30 6.55 11.32 -9.48
C ARG A 30 5.56 12.50 -9.52
N LEU A 31 5.99 13.60 -10.08
CA LEU A 31 5.18 14.80 -10.22
C LEU A 31 4.05 14.54 -11.22
N GLU A 32 2.86 15.05 -10.90
CA GLU A 32 1.69 15.00 -11.79
C GLU A 32 1.68 16.26 -12.68
N GLU A 33 2.82 16.53 -13.30
CA GLU A 33 3.09 17.71 -14.14
C GLU A 33 3.67 17.24 -15.49
N THR A 34 3.68 18.14 -16.47
CA THR A 34 4.26 17.86 -17.79
C THR A 34 5.70 17.37 -17.68
N ASP A 35 6.03 16.25 -18.34
CA ASP A 35 7.34 15.58 -18.30
C ASP A 35 7.80 15.10 -16.90
N GLY A 36 6.93 15.08 -15.89
CA GLY A 36 7.25 14.59 -14.54
C GLY A 36 7.74 13.14 -14.49
N GLU A 37 7.39 12.34 -15.51
CA GLU A 37 7.87 10.98 -15.71
C GLU A 37 9.33 10.89 -16.19
N ARG A 38 9.86 11.97 -16.79
CA ARG A 38 11.23 12.04 -17.33
C ARG A 38 12.25 12.54 -16.33
N VAL A 39 11.79 13.12 -15.21
CA VAL A 39 12.68 13.59 -14.15
C VAL A 39 13.46 12.41 -13.57
N LEU A 40 14.78 12.59 -13.45
CA LEU A 40 15.68 11.63 -12.83
C LEU A 40 15.71 11.84 -11.31
N GLY A 41 15.56 10.76 -10.55
CA GLY A 41 15.53 10.82 -9.09
C GLY A 41 14.94 9.57 -8.45
N LEU A 42 14.97 9.53 -7.11
CA LEU A 42 14.35 8.48 -6.32
C LEU A 42 12.89 8.85 -6.04
N PHE A 43 11.98 8.26 -6.81
CA PHE A 43 10.54 8.50 -6.67
C PHE A 43 9.78 7.32 -6.06
N LEU A 44 10.42 6.17 -5.86
CA LEU A 44 9.76 5.03 -5.23
C LEU A 44 9.71 5.22 -3.73
N ASN A 45 8.54 4.95 -3.16
CA ASN A 45 8.30 4.92 -1.73
C ASN A 45 7.36 3.75 -1.41
N THR A 46 7.52 3.13 -0.25
CA THR A 46 6.64 2.05 0.20
C THR A 46 5.82 2.55 1.37
N LEU A 47 4.50 2.48 1.24
CA LEU A 47 3.56 2.97 2.24
C LEU A 47 2.95 1.78 3.00
N PRO A 48 2.73 1.88 4.32
CA PRO A 48 1.91 0.91 5.01
C PRO A 48 0.46 1.03 4.51
N LEU A 49 -0.10 -0.08 4.03
CA LEU A 49 -1.50 -0.21 3.66
C LEU A 49 -2.16 -1.22 4.59
N ARG A 50 -3.04 -0.73 5.46
CA ARG A 50 -3.85 -1.53 6.39
C ARG A 50 -5.26 -1.66 5.84
N LEU A 51 -5.80 -2.88 5.84
CA LEU A 51 -7.17 -3.14 5.42
C LEU A 51 -7.85 -4.12 6.38
N GLN A 52 -9.05 -3.76 6.83
CA GLN A 52 -9.96 -4.68 7.50
C GLN A 52 -10.78 -5.43 6.44
N LEU A 53 -10.53 -6.73 6.28
CA LEU A 53 -11.30 -7.61 5.39
C LEU A 53 -12.60 -7.99 6.09
N THR A 54 -13.68 -7.30 5.75
CA THR A 54 -15.02 -7.46 6.36
C THR A 54 -15.84 -8.61 5.78
N GLY A 55 -15.28 -9.42 4.87
CA GLY A 55 -16.01 -10.40 4.09
C GLY A 55 -16.71 -9.79 2.87
N GLY A 56 -17.66 -10.51 2.26
CA GLY A 56 -18.36 -10.09 1.04
C GLY A 56 -17.83 -10.75 -0.23
N THR A 57 -18.19 -10.20 -1.39
CA THR A 57 -17.76 -10.74 -2.68
C THR A 57 -16.33 -10.29 -3.03
N TRP A 58 -15.69 -10.96 -3.99
CA TRP A 58 -14.41 -10.50 -4.53
C TRP A 58 -14.48 -9.09 -5.11
N LEU A 59 -15.61 -8.70 -5.69
CA LEU A 59 -15.79 -7.37 -6.24
C LEU A 59 -15.80 -6.30 -5.13
N ASP A 60 -16.42 -6.61 -3.99
CA ASP A 60 -16.43 -5.71 -2.83
C ASP A 60 -15.02 -5.50 -2.29
N LEU A 61 -14.25 -6.58 -2.14
CA LEU A 61 -12.85 -6.50 -1.72
C LEU A 61 -12.01 -5.66 -2.69
N VAL A 62 -12.13 -5.87 -4.00
CA VAL A 62 -11.39 -5.10 -5.00
C VAL A 62 -11.75 -3.62 -4.95
N ARG A 63 -13.03 -3.28 -4.77
CA ARG A 63 -13.48 -1.89 -4.60
C ARG A 63 -12.93 -1.26 -3.33
N GLN A 64 -12.92 -2.01 -2.23
CA GLN A 64 -12.38 -1.56 -0.95
C GLN A 64 -10.87 -1.28 -1.07
N VAL A 65 -10.11 -2.21 -1.67
CA VAL A 65 -8.68 -2.04 -1.93
C VAL A 65 -8.41 -0.82 -2.80
N PHE A 66 -9.18 -0.64 -3.87
CA PHE A 66 -9.03 0.52 -4.76
C PHE A 66 -9.29 1.84 -4.03
N ALA A 67 -10.32 1.90 -3.17
CA ALA A 67 -10.60 3.08 -2.36
C ALA A 67 -9.45 3.39 -1.40
N THR A 68 -8.98 2.40 -0.63
CA THR A 68 -7.87 2.56 0.31
C THR A 68 -6.56 2.96 -0.38
N GLU A 69 -6.27 2.36 -1.54
CA GLU A 69 -5.12 2.72 -2.37
C GLU A 69 -5.20 4.19 -2.81
N ARG A 70 -6.37 4.63 -3.29
CA ARG A 70 -6.58 6.02 -3.74
C ARG A 70 -6.40 7.01 -2.59
N ASP A 71 -6.93 6.70 -1.41
CA ASP A 71 -6.81 7.56 -0.23
C ASP A 71 -5.35 7.68 0.24
N SER A 72 -4.52 6.64 0.00
CA SER A 72 -3.09 6.66 0.29
C SER A 72 -2.27 7.59 -0.62
N LEU A 73 -2.78 7.94 -1.82
CA LEU A 73 -2.02 8.69 -2.81
C LEU A 73 -1.61 10.09 -2.33
N ALA A 74 -2.44 10.73 -1.50
CA ALA A 74 -2.12 12.04 -0.91
C ALA A 74 -0.85 12.00 -0.04
N TRP A 75 -0.53 10.84 0.52
CA TRP A 75 0.57 10.66 1.48
C TRP A 75 1.79 9.96 0.88
N ARG A 76 1.75 9.60 -0.41
CA ARG A 76 2.76 8.75 -1.07
C ARG A 76 4.19 9.28 -1.08
N ARG A 77 4.37 10.57 -0.82
CA ARG A 77 5.68 11.24 -0.76
C ARG A 77 6.26 11.34 0.66
N TYR A 78 5.51 10.95 1.69
CA TYR A 78 6.01 10.97 3.05
C TYR A 78 7.08 9.87 3.27
N PRO A 79 8.30 10.18 3.73
CA PRO A 79 9.38 9.19 3.81
C PRO A 79 9.08 8.06 4.79
N LEU A 80 9.18 6.80 4.34
CA LEU A 80 9.00 5.62 5.20
C LEU A 80 9.96 5.63 6.40
N ALA A 81 11.22 6.01 6.19
CA ALA A 81 12.22 6.06 7.26
C ALA A 81 11.82 7.05 8.38
N GLU A 82 11.23 8.19 8.01
CA GLU A 82 10.74 9.17 8.99
C GLU A 82 9.49 8.63 9.71
N LEU A 83 8.61 7.91 9.00
CA LEU A 83 7.45 7.24 9.62
C LEU A 83 7.89 6.20 10.64
N GLN A 84 8.85 5.35 10.28
CA GLN A 84 9.44 4.34 11.18
C GLN A 84 10.07 5.00 12.41
N LYS A 85 10.87 6.05 12.22
CA LYS A 85 11.51 6.78 13.32
C LYS A 85 10.49 7.31 14.33
N ARG A 86 9.37 7.87 13.86
CA ARG A 86 8.29 8.38 14.73
C ARG A 86 7.55 7.27 15.48
N LEU A 87 7.53 6.06 14.94
CA LEU A 87 6.84 4.89 15.51
C LEU A 87 7.79 3.94 16.27
N GLY A 88 8.99 4.40 16.66
CA GLY A 88 9.92 3.64 17.49
C GLY A 88 11.02 2.89 16.73
N GLY A 89 11.21 3.17 15.44
CA GLY A 89 12.35 2.73 14.63
C GLY A 89 12.30 1.27 14.16
N GLN A 90 11.19 0.55 14.40
CA GLN A 90 11.02 -0.84 13.98
C GLN A 90 10.43 -0.95 12.57
N PRO A 91 10.66 -2.06 11.85
CA PRO A 91 9.90 -2.39 10.64
C PRO A 91 8.39 -2.34 10.91
N LEU A 92 7.62 -1.74 9.99
CA LEU A 92 6.17 -1.58 10.16
C LEU A 92 5.36 -2.73 9.58
N PHE A 93 5.94 -3.50 8.65
CA PHE A 93 5.29 -4.59 7.93
C PHE A 93 6.34 -5.61 7.47
N ASP A 94 5.93 -6.88 7.38
CA ASP A 94 6.82 -7.99 6.98
C ASP A 94 6.75 -8.30 5.48
N THR A 95 5.73 -7.79 4.79
CA THR A 95 5.47 -8.07 3.38
C THR A 95 5.30 -6.77 2.61
N ALA A 96 5.62 -6.80 1.31
CA ALA A 96 5.33 -5.68 0.41
C ALA A 96 4.78 -6.19 -0.92
N PHE A 97 3.91 -5.39 -1.53
CA PHE A 97 3.33 -5.63 -2.85
C PHE A 97 3.86 -4.60 -3.85
N ASN A 98 4.30 -5.08 -5.01
CA ASN A 98 4.78 -4.27 -6.12
C ASN A 98 4.19 -4.77 -7.44
N PHE A 99 3.78 -3.84 -8.32
CA PHE A 99 3.21 -4.13 -9.64
C PHE A 99 3.44 -2.95 -10.60
#